data_AF-A0A4Q2Z526-F1
#
_entry.id   AF-A0A4Q2Z526-F1
#
_cell.length_a   1.000
_cell.length_b   1.000
_cell.length_c   1.000
_cell.angle_alpha   90.00
_cell.angle_beta   90.00
_cell.angle_gamma   90.00
#
_symmetry.space_group_name_H-M   'P 1'
#
loop_
_entity.id
_entity.type
_entity.pdbx_description
1 polymer ?
#
loop_
_entity_poly.entity_id
_entity_poly.type
_entity_poly.pdbx_seq_one_letter_code
_entity_poly.pdbx_strand_id
1 'polypeptide(L)'
;MLLLPRVAADHGSGKAGWGTWSYFIFCWIFFGIAEAVGGSHFDWWQNLSLLFMPAWAWLLARDWSGFSWPVGSRAWRTAMFAWWAALVLTGYLMYFPWILDRIKFTQGLVAHSHLAMAGFTTSFCALLAVLLTGRRVGGAVSISLWHLAVVVMLVALAAMGWKEGANPSWMLVNPAWREVGLMTRAVCGAALLSISVTWLYRWKNP
;
A
#
# COMPACT_ATOMS: atom_id res chain seq x y z
N MET A 1 -2.98 13.45 0.06
CA MET A 1 -1.49 13.46 0.06
C MET A 1 -0.87 14.76 -0.48
N LEU A 2 -1.46 15.43 -1.49
CA LEU A 2 -0.96 16.72 -1.98
C LEU A 2 -0.90 17.81 -0.89
N LEU A 3 -1.88 17.89 0.00
CA LEU A 3 -1.92 18.94 1.02
C LEU A 3 -0.98 18.68 2.22
N LEU A 4 -0.58 17.43 2.44
CA LEU A 4 0.17 17.01 3.63
C LEU A 4 1.49 17.77 3.84
N PRO A 5 2.41 17.86 2.84
CA PRO A 5 3.64 18.63 3.02
C PRO A 5 3.38 20.13 3.23
N ARG A 6 2.28 20.67 2.70
CA ARG A 6 1.97 22.10 2.79
C ARG A 6 1.46 22.52 4.18
N VAL A 7 0.98 21.55 4.95
CA VAL A 7 0.50 21.76 6.33
C VAL A 7 1.56 21.33 7.35
N ALA A 8 2.36 20.30 7.03
CA ALA A 8 3.21 19.62 8.01
C ALA A 8 4.73 19.74 7.77
N ALA A 9 5.18 20.24 6.61
CA ALA A 9 6.59 20.52 6.41
C ALA A 9 6.98 21.84 7.09
N ASP A 10 8.16 21.84 7.72
CA ASP A 10 8.66 22.99 8.48
C ASP A 10 8.99 24.14 7.53
N HIS A 11 9.76 23.85 6.46
CA HIS A 11 10.15 24.80 5.42
C HIS A 11 10.20 24.14 4.04
N GLY A 12 10.08 24.93 2.97
CA GLY A 12 10.24 24.47 1.59
C GLY A 12 9.10 24.91 0.66
N SER A 13 9.43 25.07 -0.62
CA SER A 13 8.53 25.64 -1.62
C SER A 13 8.11 24.60 -2.65
N GLY A 14 7.76 23.38 -2.23
CA GLY A 14 7.21 22.39 -3.16
C GLY A 14 5.92 22.94 -3.79
N LYS A 15 6.02 23.33 -5.05
CA LYS A 15 4.91 23.88 -5.82
C LYS A 15 4.36 22.75 -6.69
N ALA A 16 3.13 22.32 -6.41
CA ALA A 16 2.32 21.61 -7.38
C ALA A 16 2.11 22.58 -8.54
N GLY A 17 3.00 22.52 -9.54
CA GLY A 17 2.94 23.39 -10.70
C GLY A 17 1.65 23.15 -11.48
N TRP A 18 1.30 24.10 -12.35
CA TRP A 18 0.10 24.03 -13.19
C TRP A 18 -0.11 22.66 -13.85
N GLY A 19 0.96 22.02 -14.36
CA GLY A 19 0.86 20.67 -14.93
C GLY A 19 0.35 19.58 -13.97
N THR A 20 0.63 19.68 -12.66
CA THR A 20 0.11 18.73 -11.66
C THR A 20 -1.39 18.93 -11.43
N TRP A 21 -1.83 20.19 -11.39
CA TRP A 21 -3.25 20.53 -11.27
C TRP A 21 -4.05 20.22 -12.54
N SER A 22 -3.49 20.49 -13.72
CA SER A 22 -4.07 20.08 -15.00
C SER A 22 -4.22 18.57 -15.06
N TYR A 23 -3.19 17.82 -14.63
CA TYR A 23 -3.26 16.37 -14.55
C TYR A 23 -4.31 15.88 -13.54
N PHE A 24 -4.43 16.54 -12.38
CA PHE A 24 -5.47 16.27 -11.39
C PHE A 24 -6.87 16.41 -11.98
N ILE A 25 -7.16 17.55 -12.60
CA ILE A 25 -8.47 17.85 -13.20
C ILE A 25 -8.77 16.85 -14.32
N PHE A 26 -7.79 16.58 -15.18
CA PHE A 26 -7.91 15.59 -16.24
C PHE A 26 -8.27 14.20 -15.68
N CYS A 27 -7.53 13.70 -14.69
CA CYS A 27 -7.82 12.42 -14.05
C CYS A 27 -9.22 12.41 -13.44
N TRP A 28 -9.62 13.49 -12.76
CA TRP A 28 -10.95 13.60 -12.13
C TRP A 28 -12.07 13.49 -13.15
N ILE A 29 -11.98 14.23 -14.26
CA ILE A 29 -12.96 14.18 -15.35
C ILE A 29 -12.97 12.79 -15.98
N PHE A 30 -11.80 12.24 -16.29
CA PHE A 30 -11.67 10.93 -16.93
C PHE A 30 -12.28 9.83 -16.06
N PHE A 31 -11.93 9.77 -14.77
CA PHE A 31 -12.47 8.79 -13.84
C PHE A 31 -13.98 8.97 -13.61
N GLY A 32 -14.46 10.22 -13.54
CA GLY A 32 -15.89 10.48 -13.46
C GLY A 32 -16.66 9.95 -14.68
N ILE A 33 -16.11 10.13 -15.89
CA ILE A 33 -16.69 9.57 -17.11
C ILE A 33 -16.60 8.04 -17.12
N ALA A 34 -15.44 7.47 -16.78
CA ALA A 34 -15.26 6.02 -16.75
C ALA A 34 -16.22 5.33 -15.77
N GLU A 35 -16.43 5.92 -14.59
CA GLU A 35 -17.40 5.46 -13.61
C GLU A 35 -18.84 5.58 -14.13
N ALA A 36 -19.19 6.71 -14.75
CA ALA A 36 -20.54 6.95 -15.28
C ALA A 36 -20.92 6.04 -16.45
N VAL A 37 -19.95 5.71 -17.32
CA VAL A 37 -20.14 4.73 -18.41
C VAL A 37 -20.25 3.31 -17.85
N GLY A 38 -19.58 3.05 -16.72
CA GLY A 38 -19.41 1.71 -16.18
C GLY A 38 -18.46 0.87 -17.02
N GLY A 39 -18.29 -0.38 -16.64
CA GLY A 39 -17.42 -1.31 -17.33
C GLY A 39 -17.03 -2.49 -16.46
N SER A 40 -16.44 -3.47 -17.11
CA SER A 40 -15.77 -4.61 -16.50
C SER A 40 -14.28 -4.56 -16.79
N HIS A 41 -13.51 -5.38 -16.08
CA HIS A 41 -12.07 -5.52 -16.33
C HIS A 41 -11.72 -6.03 -17.73
N PHE A 42 -12.69 -6.51 -18.52
CA PHE A 42 -12.54 -6.85 -19.93
C PHE A 42 -12.55 -5.62 -20.86
N ASP A 43 -13.03 -4.47 -20.38
CA ASP A 43 -13.14 -3.26 -21.17
C ASP A 43 -11.80 -2.51 -21.20
N TRP A 44 -11.31 -2.24 -22.41
CA TRP A 44 -10.01 -1.60 -22.62
C TRP A 44 -9.94 -0.19 -22.00
N TRP A 45 -11.06 0.54 -21.98
CA TRP A 45 -11.12 1.90 -21.41
C TRP A 45 -10.94 1.89 -19.89
N GLN A 46 -11.45 0.87 -19.19
CA GLN A 46 -11.26 0.74 -17.75
C GLN A 46 -9.81 0.39 -17.41
N ASN A 47 -9.18 -0.48 -18.21
CA ASN A 47 -7.75 -0.75 -18.11
C ASN A 47 -6.89 0.49 -18.39
N LEU A 48 -7.28 1.30 -19.38
CA LEU A 48 -6.62 2.58 -19.70
C LEU A 48 -6.73 3.58 -18.54
N SER A 49 -7.90 3.64 -17.87
CA SER A 49 -8.09 4.53 -16.72
C SER A 49 -7.03 4.29 -15.63
N LEU A 50 -6.70 3.02 -15.36
CA LEU A 50 -5.75 2.65 -14.32
C LEU A 50 -4.31 3.05 -14.67
N LEU A 51 -3.96 3.23 -15.95
CA LEU A 51 -2.64 3.73 -16.36
C LEU A 51 -2.38 5.17 -15.92
N PHE A 52 -3.41 5.91 -15.51
CA PHE A 52 -3.23 7.25 -14.93
C PHE A 52 -2.83 7.20 -13.44
N MET A 53 -2.93 6.06 -12.76
CA MET A 53 -2.48 5.93 -11.36
C MET A 53 -0.95 5.98 -11.19
N PRO A 54 -0.13 5.28 -12.00
CA PRO A 54 1.33 5.32 -11.88
C PRO A 54 1.96 6.72 -11.95
N ALA A 55 1.42 7.63 -12.77
CA ALA A 55 1.96 8.98 -12.87
C ALA A 55 1.87 9.74 -11.53
N TRP A 56 0.84 9.46 -10.72
CA TRP A 56 0.74 10.03 -9.38
C TRP A 56 1.94 9.63 -8.52
N ALA A 57 2.38 8.36 -8.59
CA ALA A 57 3.53 7.83 -7.85
C ALA A 57 4.72 8.78 -7.90
N TRP A 58 5.05 9.18 -9.12
CA TRP A 58 6.14 10.08 -9.42
C TRP A 58 5.83 11.55 -9.09
N LEU A 59 4.64 12.05 -9.45
CA LEU A 59 4.25 13.44 -9.22
C LEU A 59 4.27 13.82 -7.72
N LEU A 60 3.77 12.94 -6.85
CA LEU A 60 3.79 13.18 -5.41
C LEU A 60 5.22 13.11 -4.85
N ALA A 61 6.03 12.14 -5.27
CA ALA A 61 7.41 12.03 -4.83
C ALA A 61 8.22 13.29 -5.22
N ARG A 62 8.03 13.78 -6.45
CA ARG A 62 8.64 15.01 -6.95
C ARG A 62 8.19 16.22 -6.14
N ASP A 63 6.89 16.40 -5.91
CA ASP A 63 6.37 17.53 -5.12
C ASP A 63 6.94 17.50 -3.68
N TRP A 64 6.97 16.32 -3.06
CA TRP A 64 7.46 16.14 -1.69
C TRP A 64 8.97 16.33 -1.53
N SER A 65 9.76 16.11 -2.58
CA SER A 65 11.21 16.35 -2.55
C SER A 65 11.60 17.82 -2.36
N GLY A 66 10.68 18.77 -2.64
CA GLY A 66 10.90 20.20 -2.47
C GLY A 66 10.72 20.73 -1.04
N PHE A 67 10.42 19.86 -0.08
CA PHE A 67 10.15 20.21 1.31
C PHE A 67 11.25 19.72 2.25
N SER A 68 11.51 20.45 3.34
CA SER A 68 12.34 19.99 4.45
C SER A 68 11.48 19.13 5.38
N TRP A 69 11.97 17.92 5.65
CA TRP A 69 11.23 16.94 6.46
C TRP A 69 11.96 16.65 7.77
N PRO A 70 11.24 16.44 8.88
CA PRO A 70 11.87 16.08 10.15
C PRO A 70 12.70 14.80 10.02
N VAL A 71 13.88 14.76 10.66
CA VAL A 71 14.82 13.62 10.54
C VAL A 71 14.16 12.29 10.94
N GLY A 72 13.28 12.30 11.94
CA GLY A 72 12.53 11.12 12.39
C GLY A 72 11.51 10.57 11.37
N SER A 73 11.16 11.33 10.34
CA SER A 73 10.14 10.95 9.35
C SER A 73 10.70 10.10 8.20
N ARG A 74 12.02 10.05 8.02
CA ARG A 74 12.65 9.48 6.82
C ARG A 74 12.25 8.02 6.56
N ALA A 75 12.32 7.17 7.57
CA ALA A 75 11.99 5.75 7.44
C ALA A 75 10.54 5.53 6.99
N TRP A 76 9.59 6.18 7.69
CA TRP A 76 8.17 6.06 7.40
C TRP A 76 7.76 6.70 6.08
N ARG A 77 8.37 7.82 5.70
CA ARG A 77 8.15 8.46 4.39
C ARG A 77 8.62 7.56 3.24
N THR A 78 9.82 6.99 3.34
CA THR A 78 10.32 6.06 2.32
C THR A 78 9.45 4.81 2.23
N ALA A 79 9.07 4.22 3.38
CA ALA A 79 8.18 3.08 3.41
C ALA A 79 6.81 3.39 2.79
N MET A 80 6.19 4.54 3.14
CA MET A 80 4.91 4.96 2.57
C MET A 80 4.95 5.04 1.04
N PHE A 81 5.98 5.69 0.46
CA PHE A 81 6.11 5.76 -0.99
C PHE A 81 6.39 4.39 -1.62
N ALA A 82 7.21 3.55 -1.00
CA ALA A 82 7.48 2.20 -1.50
C ALA A 82 6.21 1.32 -1.50
N TRP A 83 5.45 1.32 -0.41
CA TRP A 83 4.19 0.58 -0.32
C TRP A 83 3.11 1.12 -1.23
N TRP A 84 3.06 2.43 -1.42
CA TRP A 84 2.14 3.04 -2.38
C TRP A 84 2.48 2.68 -3.82
N ALA A 85 3.75 2.72 -4.20
CA ALA A 85 4.19 2.26 -5.52
C ALA A 85 3.82 0.78 -5.74
N ALA A 86 4.03 -0.05 -4.71
CA ALA A 86 3.61 -1.45 -4.74
C ALA A 86 2.08 -1.61 -4.84
N LEU A 87 1.29 -0.77 -4.16
CA LEU A 87 -0.19 -0.76 -4.29
C LEU A 87 -0.62 -0.44 -5.73
N VAL A 88 -0.10 0.64 -6.29
CA VAL A 88 -0.46 1.07 -7.64
C VAL A 88 -0.06 0.00 -8.65
N LEU A 89 1.15 -0.53 -8.54
CA LEU A 89 1.64 -1.57 -9.45
C LEU A 89 0.81 -2.85 -9.32
N THR A 90 0.62 -3.36 -8.09
CA THR A 90 -0.14 -4.61 -7.90
C THR A 90 -1.60 -4.43 -8.25
N GLY A 91 -2.23 -3.30 -7.91
CA GLY A 91 -3.62 -3.01 -8.29
C GLY A 91 -3.80 -2.96 -9.82
N TYR A 92 -2.86 -2.33 -10.53
CA TYR A 92 -2.86 -2.32 -11.99
C TYR A 92 -2.70 -3.73 -12.59
N LEU A 93 -1.68 -4.47 -12.15
CA LEU A 93 -1.44 -5.83 -12.64
C LEU A 93 -2.60 -6.78 -12.32
N MET A 94 -3.17 -6.68 -11.13
CA MET A 94 -4.28 -7.51 -10.70
C MET A 94 -5.55 -7.27 -11.51
N TYR A 95 -5.65 -6.14 -12.19
CA TYR A 95 -6.83 -5.79 -12.99
C TYR A 95 -6.86 -6.45 -14.37
N PHE A 96 -5.74 -7.01 -14.85
CA PHE A 96 -5.74 -7.75 -16.10
C PHE A 96 -6.71 -8.95 -16.02
N PRO A 97 -7.54 -9.20 -17.05
CA PRO A 97 -8.61 -10.19 -16.96
C PRO A 97 -8.19 -11.57 -16.46
N TRP A 98 -7.13 -12.12 -17.03
CA TRP A 98 -6.62 -13.44 -16.68
C TRP A 98 -5.96 -13.51 -15.29
N ILE A 99 -5.52 -12.36 -14.74
CA ILE A 99 -5.02 -12.28 -13.37
C ILE A 99 -6.20 -12.15 -12.42
N LEU A 100 -7.09 -11.18 -12.66
CA LEU A 100 -8.23 -10.89 -11.80
C LEU A 100 -9.14 -12.10 -11.66
N ASP A 101 -9.44 -12.78 -12.76
CA ASP A 101 -10.29 -13.97 -12.75
C ASP A 101 -9.69 -15.13 -11.96
N ARG A 102 -8.36 -15.18 -11.86
CA ARG A 102 -7.67 -16.19 -11.08
C ARG A 102 -7.64 -15.85 -9.59
N ILE A 103 -7.42 -14.59 -9.23
CA ILE A 103 -7.20 -14.20 -7.84
C ILE A 103 -8.45 -13.66 -7.14
N LYS A 104 -9.52 -13.36 -7.89
CA LYS A 104 -10.80 -12.92 -7.30
C LYS A 104 -11.29 -13.96 -6.31
N PHE A 105 -11.73 -13.50 -5.13
CA PHE A 105 -12.20 -14.36 -4.04
C PHE A 105 -11.16 -15.36 -3.50
N THR A 106 -9.87 -15.09 -3.66
CA THR A 106 -8.78 -15.91 -3.10
C THR A 106 -7.96 -15.14 -2.07
N GLN A 107 -7.02 -15.81 -1.41
CA GLN A 107 -6.00 -15.18 -0.56
C GLN A 107 -5.13 -14.15 -1.30
N GLY A 108 -5.12 -14.14 -2.64
CA GLY A 108 -4.41 -13.14 -3.44
C GLY A 108 -5.00 -11.74 -3.26
N LEU A 109 -6.33 -11.62 -3.23
CA LEU A 109 -6.99 -10.34 -2.95
C LEU A 109 -6.77 -9.91 -1.49
N VAL A 110 -6.75 -10.89 -0.57
CA VAL A 110 -6.42 -10.64 0.84
C VAL A 110 -4.98 -10.13 1.00
N ALA A 111 -4.04 -10.63 0.20
CA ALA A 111 -2.68 -10.10 0.15
C ALA A 111 -2.69 -8.62 -0.23
N HIS A 112 -3.42 -8.24 -1.28
CA HIS A 112 -3.53 -6.85 -1.70
C HIS A 112 -4.15 -5.95 -0.61
N SER A 113 -5.18 -6.42 0.09
CA SER A 113 -5.76 -5.69 1.24
C SER A 113 -4.74 -5.48 2.37
N HIS A 114 -3.92 -6.48 2.68
CA HIS A 114 -2.86 -6.34 3.68
C HIS A 114 -1.72 -5.43 3.22
N LEU A 115 -1.42 -5.41 1.92
CA LEU A 115 -0.47 -4.46 1.34
C LEU A 115 -0.98 -3.03 1.56
N ALA A 116 -2.28 -2.81 1.36
CA ALA A 116 -2.92 -1.52 1.59
C ALA A 116 -2.92 -1.14 3.08
N MET A 117 -3.32 -2.05 3.96
CA MET A 117 -3.51 -1.73 5.38
C MET A 117 -2.23 -1.81 6.22
N ALA A 118 -1.55 -2.95 6.20
CA ALA A 118 -0.35 -3.18 7.03
C ALA A 118 0.92 -2.55 6.42
N GLY A 119 0.98 -2.47 5.08
CA GLY A 119 2.06 -1.78 4.39
C GLY A 119 1.83 -0.26 4.37
N PHE A 120 0.91 0.18 3.51
CA PHE A 120 0.73 1.60 3.21
C PHE A 120 0.08 2.39 4.34
N THR A 121 -1.12 2.02 4.80
CA THR A 121 -1.86 2.79 5.81
C THR A 121 -1.08 2.90 7.11
N THR A 122 -0.45 1.81 7.58
CA THR A 122 0.39 1.87 8.77
C THR A 122 1.57 2.84 8.58
N SER A 123 2.26 2.78 7.43
CA SER A 123 3.37 3.70 7.15
C SER A 123 2.92 5.15 7.08
N PHE A 124 1.75 5.40 6.49
CA PHE A 124 1.15 6.72 6.39
C PHE A 124 0.74 7.27 7.76
N CYS A 125 0.06 6.47 8.59
CA CYS A 125 -0.32 6.86 9.95
C CYS A 125 0.89 7.08 10.86
N ALA A 126 1.92 6.24 10.76
CA ALA A 126 3.15 6.42 11.52
C ALA A 126 3.90 7.69 11.09
N LEU A 127 3.96 7.98 9.77
CA LEU A 127 4.47 9.25 9.27
C LEU A 127 3.68 10.43 9.84
N LEU A 128 2.35 10.38 9.79
CA LEU A 128 1.49 11.42 10.37
C LEU A 128 1.75 11.63 11.86
N ALA A 129 1.87 10.56 12.64
CA ALA A 129 2.18 10.65 14.06
C ALA A 129 3.52 11.34 14.31
N VAL A 130 4.55 11.02 13.52
CA VAL A 130 5.85 11.70 13.60
C VAL A 130 5.74 13.19 13.26
N LEU A 131 4.99 13.54 12.21
CA LEU A 131 4.84 14.93 11.78
C LEU A 131 4.05 15.78 12.78
N LEU A 132 2.99 15.23 13.37
CA LEU A 132 2.12 15.96 14.29
C LEU A 132 2.69 16.09 15.71
N THR A 133 3.58 15.17 16.12
CA THR A 133 4.08 15.13 17.51
C THR A 133 5.58 15.36 17.64
N GLY A 134 6.33 15.31 16.54
CA GLY A 134 7.79 15.30 16.56
C GLY A 134 8.42 14.03 17.14
N ARG A 135 7.62 13.07 17.65
CA ARG A 135 8.10 11.84 18.29
C ARG A 135 8.28 10.73 17.27
N ARG A 136 9.34 9.94 17.41
CA ARG A 136 9.59 8.77 16.54
C ARG A 136 8.63 7.62 16.89
N VAL A 137 8.02 7.01 15.87
CA VAL A 137 7.28 5.76 16.01
C VAL A 137 8.22 4.59 15.70
N GLY A 138 8.62 3.85 16.73
CA GLY A 138 9.49 2.68 16.59
C GLY A 138 10.97 3.00 16.37
N GLY A 139 11.82 2.01 16.66
CA GLY A 139 13.25 2.03 16.32
C GLY A 139 13.51 1.32 14.98
N ALA A 140 14.69 1.54 14.39
CA ALA A 140 15.06 0.99 13.08
C ALA A 140 14.81 -0.52 12.97
N VAL A 141 15.25 -1.31 13.98
CA VAL A 141 15.05 -2.76 14.02
C VAL A 141 13.56 -3.13 14.00
N SER A 142 12.75 -2.50 14.86
CA SER A 142 11.31 -2.81 14.92
C SER A 142 10.56 -2.44 13.62
N ILE A 143 10.98 -1.36 12.96
CA ILE A 143 10.40 -0.93 11.68
C ILE A 143 10.80 -1.92 10.57
N SER A 144 12.07 -2.33 10.53
CA SER A 144 12.55 -3.33 9.57
C SER A 144 11.85 -4.67 9.76
N LEU A 145 11.69 -5.13 11.01
CA LEU A 145 10.97 -6.37 11.31
C LEU A 145 9.49 -6.29 10.91
N TRP A 146 8.83 -5.13 11.12
CA TRP A 146 7.46 -4.90 10.67
C TRP A 146 7.35 -5.10 9.15
N HIS A 147 8.17 -4.39 8.38
CA HIS A 147 8.11 -4.47 6.92
C HIS A 147 8.49 -5.86 6.40
N LEU A 148 9.47 -6.53 7.03
CA LEU A 148 9.81 -7.91 6.68
C LEU A 148 8.63 -8.86 6.91
N ALA A 149 7.98 -8.79 8.08
CA ALA A 149 6.80 -9.61 8.37
C ALA A 149 5.65 -9.33 7.39
N VAL A 150 5.43 -8.07 7.00
CA VAL A 150 4.47 -7.73 5.94
C VAL A 150 4.88 -8.38 4.62
N VAL A 151 6.11 -8.22 4.15
CA VAL A 151 6.57 -8.82 2.87
C VAL A 151 6.38 -10.34 2.87
N VAL A 152 6.82 -11.03 3.92
CA VAL A 152 6.68 -12.49 4.03
C VAL A 152 5.21 -12.90 3.98
N MET A 153 4.35 -12.21 4.73
CA MET A 153 2.90 -12.45 4.71
C MET A 153 2.30 -12.23 3.32
N LEU A 154 2.67 -11.15 2.64
CA LEU A 154 2.17 -10.84 1.30
C LEU A 154 2.56 -11.90 0.27
N VAL A 155 3.82 -12.35 0.28
CA VAL A 155 4.29 -13.40 -0.62
C VAL A 155 3.55 -14.71 -0.36
N ALA A 156 3.38 -15.10 0.91
CA ALA A 156 2.66 -16.31 1.28
C ALA A 156 1.20 -16.26 0.81
N LEU A 157 0.49 -15.16 1.06
CA LEU A 157 -0.91 -14.98 0.67
C LEU A 157 -1.08 -14.92 -0.86
N ALA A 158 -0.20 -14.21 -1.56
CA ALA A 158 -0.23 -14.14 -3.02
C ALA A 158 0.01 -15.52 -3.66
N ALA A 159 0.98 -16.28 -3.16
CA ALA A 159 1.27 -17.63 -3.64
C ALA A 159 0.10 -18.60 -3.37
N MET A 160 -0.53 -18.52 -2.20
CA MET A 160 -1.74 -19.27 -1.90
C MET A 160 -2.87 -18.88 -2.85
N GLY A 161 -3.15 -17.59 -3.00
CA GLY A 161 -4.22 -17.12 -3.88
C GLY A 161 -4.07 -17.57 -5.33
N TRP A 162 -2.84 -17.57 -5.83
CA TRP A 162 -2.55 -18.06 -7.18
C TRP A 162 -2.84 -19.55 -7.37
N LYS A 163 -2.61 -20.36 -6.33
CA LYS A 163 -2.92 -21.80 -6.31
C LYS A 163 -4.41 -22.05 -6.12
N GLU A 164 -5.06 -21.30 -5.23
CA GLU A 164 -6.51 -21.36 -5.00
C GLU A 164 -7.29 -21.09 -6.28
N GLY A 165 -6.86 -20.09 -7.05
CA GLY A 165 -7.44 -19.72 -8.34
C GLY A 165 -7.24 -20.74 -9.47
N ALA A 166 -6.32 -21.70 -9.31
CA ALA A 166 -6.00 -22.66 -10.35
C ALA A 166 -6.95 -23.86 -10.38
N ASN A 167 -7.41 -24.31 -9.21
CA ASN A 167 -8.20 -25.53 -9.10
C ASN A 167 -9.06 -25.52 -7.80
N PRO A 168 -10.40 -25.42 -7.90
CA PRO A 168 -11.27 -25.30 -6.72
C PRO A 168 -11.32 -26.54 -5.82
N SER A 169 -10.76 -27.69 -6.25
CA SER A 169 -10.67 -28.90 -5.42
C SER A 169 -9.94 -28.68 -4.08
N TRP A 170 -9.15 -27.61 -3.96
CA TRP A 170 -8.52 -27.21 -2.70
C TRP A 170 -9.53 -27.01 -1.56
N MET A 171 -10.80 -26.71 -1.85
CA MET A 171 -11.86 -26.59 -0.84
C MET A 171 -12.27 -27.94 -0.23
N LEU A 172 -12.10 -29.03 -0.99
CA LEU A 172 -12.48 -30.38 -0.57
C LEU A 172 -11.35 -31.13 0.14
N VAL A 173 -10.11 -30.69 -0.04
CA VAL A 173 -8.91 -31.34 0.51
C VAL A 173 -8.19 -30.39 1.47
N ASN A 174 -7.26 -30.94 2.25
CA ASN A 174 -6.40 -30.16 3.12
C ASN A 174 -4.94 -30.24 2.67
N PRO A 175 -4.53 -29.45 1.66
CA PRO A 175 -3.20 -29.55 1.12
C PRO A 175 -2.20 -28.85 2.03
N ALA A 176 -1.03 -29.47 2.27
CA ALA A 176 0.00 -28.95 3.17
C ALA A 176 0.46 -27.51 2.82
N TRP A 177 0.48 -27.13 1.54
CA TRP A 177 0.85 -25.77 1.14
C TRP A 177 -0.10 -24.70 1.71
N ARG A 178 -1.38 -25.03 1.91
CA ARG A 178 -2.38 -24.12 2.46
C ARG A 178 -2.15 -23.95 3.96
N GLU A 179 -1.94 -25.05 4.67
CA GLU A 179 -1.64 -25.02 6.11
C GLU A 179 -0.37 -24.22 6.39
N VAL A 180 0.71 -24.49 5.66
CA VAL A 180 1.98 -23.76 5.79
C VAL A 180 1.79 -22.27 5.50
N GLY A 181 1.04 -21.91 4.46
CA GLY A 181 0.79 -20.50 4.15
C GLY A 181 -0.07 -19.79 5.19
N LEU A 182 -1.08 -20.46 5.76
CA LEU A 182 -1.91 -19.93 6.84
C LEU A 182 -1.13 -19.82 8.17
N MET A 183 -0.28 -20.80 8.49
CA MET A 183 0.64 -20.72 9.63
C MET A 183 1.62 -19.55 9.46
N THR A 184 2.17 -19.36 8.26
CA THR A 184 3.04 -18.22 7.94
C THR A 184 2.31 -16.90 8.15
N ARG A 185 1.06 -16.78 7.66
CA ARG A 185 0.20 -15.61 7.91
C ARG A 185 0.01 -15.37 9.41
N ALA A 186 -0.27 -16.42 10.19
CA ALA A 186 -0.50 -16.31 11.63
C ALA A 186 0.75 -15.84 12.38
N VAL A 187 1.93 -16.41 12.08
CA VAL A 187 3.20 -16.01 12.68
C VAL A 187 3.55 -14.56 12.34
N CYS A 188 3.36 -14.15 11.09
CA CYS A 188 3.57 -12.75 10.69
C CYS A 188 2.59 -11.83 11.43
N GLY A 189 1.32 -12.20 11.52
CA GLY A 189 0.31 -11.45 12.28
C GLY A 189 0.66 -11.29 13.76
N ALA A 190 1.16 -12.36 14.40
CA ALA A 190 1.64 -12.30 15.78
C ALA A 190 2.84 -11.35 15.92
N ALA A 191 3.81 -11.41 15.00
CA ALA A 191 4.95 -10.50 14.99
C ALA A 191 4.52 -9.03 14.84
N LEU A 192 3.61 -8.74 13.90
CA LEU A 192 3.04 -7.39 13.72
C LEU A 192 2.32 -6.92 14.99
N LEU A 193 1.53 -7.78 15.63
CA LEU A 193 0.86 -7.47 16.89
C LEU A 193 1.87 -7.16 18.00
N SER A 194 2.90 -7.99 18.19
CA SER A 194 3.92 -7.77 19.22
C SER A 194 4.69 -6.46 19.01
N ILE A 195 5.02 -6.13 17.76
CA ILE A 195 5.71 -4.88 17.41
C ILE A 195 4.80 -3.67 17.71
N SER A 196 3.53 -3.73 17.31
CA SER A 196 2.58 -2.63 17.54
C SER A 196 2.30 -2.39 19.03
N VAL A 197 2.18 -3.46 19.83
CA VAL A 197 2.08 -3.37 21.30
C VAL A 197 3.33 -2.71 21.88
N THR A 198 4.52 -3.07 21.41
CA THR A 198 5.77 -2.47 21.87
C THR A 198 5.83 -0.97 21.53
N TRP A 199 5.40 -0.57 20.34
CA TRP A 199 5.30 0.84 19.96
C TRP A 199 4.30 1.58 20.84
N LEU A 200 3.12 1.01 21.10
CA LEU A 200 2.11 1.62 21.95
C LEU A 200 2.61 1.80 23.40
N TYR A 201 3.30 0.80 23.95
CA TYR A 201 3.86 0.87 25.29
C TYR A 201 4.91 1.98 25.41
N ARG A 202 5.86 2.05 24.47
CA ARG A 202 6.88 3.12 24.42
C ARG A 202 6.28 4.49 24.12
N TRP A 203 5.16 4.54 23.42
CA TRP A 203 4.46 5.79 23.14
C TRP A 203 3.88 6.40 24.41
N LYS A 204 3.29 5.56 25.27
CA LYS A 204 2.70 5.98 26.56
C LYS A 204 3.75 6.26 27.64
N ASN A 205 4.90 5.57 27.59
CA ASN A 205 6.01 5.72 28.54
C ASN A 205 7.25 6.26 27.81
N PRO A 206 7.30 7.59 27.54
CA PRO A 206 8.38 8.24 26.79
C PRO A 206 9.76 8.07 27.41
#